data_AF-A0A316JC83-F1
#
_entry.id   AF-A0A316JC83-F1
#
_cell.length_a   1.000
_cell.length_b   1.000
_cell.length_c   1.000
_cell.angle_alpha   90.00
_cell.angle_beta   90.00
_cell.angle_gamma   90.00
#
_symmetry.space_group_name_H-M   'P 1'
#
loop_
_entity.id
_entity.type
_entity.pdbx_description
1 polymer ?
#
loop_
_entity_poly.entity_id
_entity_poly.type
_entity_poly.pdbx_seq_one_letter_code
_entity_poly.pdbx_strand_id
1 'polypeptide(L)' 'MKRRGPPTLTETAIFNAIEYALRREGVTEVAFAEDGEYEVEIHEASSLMPFVKCLLRELEVVK' A
#
# COMPACT_ATOMS: atom_id res chain seq x y z
N MET A 1 9.38 29.05 17.71
CA MET A 1 9.27 27.67 17.19
C MET A 1 8.60 27.71 15.83
N LYS A 2 9.32 27.46 14.73
CA LYS A 2 8.69 27.33 13.39
C LYS A 2 7.94 26.00 13.36
N ARG A 3 6.61 26.03 13.26
CA ARG A 3 5.85 24.83 12.92
C ARG A 3 6.31 24.41 11.52
N ARG A 4 7.02 23.29 11.40
CA ARG A 4 7.19 22.66 10.08
C ARG A 4 5.76 22.35 9.63
N GLY A 5 5.34 22.93 8.50
CA GLY A 5 4.11 22.50 7.85
C GLY A 5 4.18 20.99 7.56
N PRO A 6 3.05 20.33 7.32
CA PRO A 6 3.08 18.93 6.91
C PRO A 6 4.06 18.80 5.73
N PRO A 7 4.91 17.76 5.69
CA PRO A 7 5.78 17.53 4.55
C PRO A 7 4.91 17.53 3.30
N THR A 8 5.27 18.33 2.30
CA THR A 8 4.64 18.26 1.00
C THR A 8 5.01 16.91 0.40
N LEU A 9 4.10 15.94 0.51
CA LEU A 9 4.28 14.63 -0.11
C LEU A 9 4.35 14.83 -1.62
N THR A 10 5.48 14.46 -2.21
CA THR A 10 5.62 14.45 -3.66
C THR A 10 4.88 13.24 -4.22
N GLU A 11 4.42 13.34 -5.46
CA GLU A 11 3.79 12.22 -6.17
C GLU A 11 4.73 10.98 -6.19
N THR A 12 6.03 11.20 -6.37
CA THR A 12 7.05 10.14 -6.30
C THR A 12 7.12 9.48 -4.92
N ALA A 13 7.03 10.25 -3.83
CA ALA A 13 7.03 9.69 -2.48
C ALA A 13 5.78 8.83 -2.23
N ILE A 14 4.62 9.27 -2.72
CA ILE A 14 3.38 8.51 -2.65
C ILE A 14 3.50 7.20 -3.44
N PHE A 15 3.99 7.27 -4.67
CA PHE A 15 4.18 6.10 -5.52
C PHE A 15 5.12 5.06 -4.88
N ASN A 16 6.28 5.52 -4.37
CA ASN A 16 7.24 4.63 -3.71
C ASN A 16 6.66 3.96 -2.46
N ALA A 17 5.85 4.68 -1.68
CA ALA A 17 5.22 4.14 -0.49
C ALA A 17 4.15 3.07 -0.83
N ILE A 18 3.40 3.27 -1.92
CA ILE A 18 2.44 2.29 -2.43
C ILE A 18 3.17 1.02 -2.88
N GLU A 19 4.20 1.17 -3.72
CA GLU A 19 5.05 0.04 -4.17
C GLU A 19 5.63 -0.74 -3.01
N TYR A 20 6.14 -0.03 -1.99
CA TYR A 20 6.68 -0.66 -0.80
C TYR A 20 5.62 -1.46 -0.04
N ALA A 21 4.44 -0.87 0.19
CA ALA A 21 3.35 -1.51 0.91
C ALA A 21 2.81 -2.74 0.17
N LEU A 22 2.68 -2.69 -1.16
CA LEU A 22 2.24 -3.83 -1.99
C LEU A 22 3.22 -5.01 -1.94
N ARG A 23 4.53 -4.75 -1.90
CA ARG A 23 5.55 -5.82 -1.78
C ARG A 23 5.59 -6.47 -0.41
N ARG A 24 5.15 -5.74 0.62
CA ARG A 24 5.23 -6.15 2.01
C ARG A 24 3.96 -6.86 2.48
N GLU A 25 2.82 -6.34 2.06
CA GLU A 25 1.50 -6.78 2.48
C GLU A 25 0.80 -7.36 1.25
N GLY A 26 0.47 -8.66 1.30
CA GLY A 26 -0.24 -9.33 0.21
C GLY A 26 -1.67 -8.81 0.11
N VAL A 27 -1.93 -7.93 -0.87
CA VAL A 27 -3.27 -7.41 -1.17
C VAL A 27 -3.84 -8.01 -2.46
N THR A 28 -2.96 -8.61 -3.27
CA THR A 28 -3.32 -9.32 -4.50
C THR A 28 -2.82 -10.77 -4.40
N GLU A 29 -3.62 -11.72 -4.88
CA GLU A 29 -3.16 -13.09 -5.14
C GLU A 29 -3.39 -13.42 -6.60
N VAL A 30 -2.39 -13.99 -7.26
CA VAL A 30 -2.55 -14.51 -8.61
C VAL A 30 -3.12 -15.92 -8.51
N ALA A 31 -4.34 -16.13 -9.02
CA ALA A 31 -4.93 -17.45 -9.10
C ALA A 31 -4.83 -17.96 -10.54
N PHE A 32 -4.44 -19.23 -10.67
CA PHE A 32 -4.36 -19.91 -11.95
C PHE A 32 -5.68 -20.65 -12.20
N ALA A 33 -6.35 -20.34 -13.30
CA ALA A 33 -7.52 -21.09 -13.79
C ALA A 33 -7.14 -21.89 -15.05
N GLU A 34 -7.98 -22.87 -15.44
CA GLU A 34 -7.71 -23.76 -16.58
C GLU A 34 -7.59 -23.01 -17.92
N ASP A 35 -8.10 -21.79 -18.00
CA ASP A 35 -8.14 -20.90 -19.17
C ASP A 35 -7.10 -19.76 -19.16
N GLY A 36 -6.30 -19.64 -18.10
CA GLY A 36 -5.21 -18.65 -18.03
C GLY A 36 -4.90 -18.13 -16.63
N GLU A 37 -3.96 -17.20 -16.55
CA GLU A 37 -3.66 -16.45 -15.33
C GLU A 37 -4.72 -15.36 -15.14
N TYR A 38 -5.41 -15.37 -14.00
CA TYR A 38 -6.28 -14.28 -13.58
C TYR A 38 -5.76 -13.71 -12.27
N GLU A 39 -5.50 -12.41 -12.27
CA GLU A 39 -5.15 -11.69 -11.05
C GLU A 39 -6.43 -11.59 -10.19
N VAL A 40 -6.47 -12.30 -9.06
CA VAL A 40 -7.56 -12.21 -8.10
C VAL A 40 -7.18 -11.13 -7.10
N GLU A 41 -7.78 -9.96 -7.24
CA GLU A 41 -7.67 -8.93 -6.22
C GLU A 41 -8.37 -9.43 -4.94
N ILE A 42 -7.62 -9.85 -3.93
CA ILE A 42 -8.19 -10.29 -2.64
C ILE A 42 -8.59 -9.06 -1.85
N HIS A 43 -9.83 -8.62 -2.08
CA HIS A 43 -10.51 -7.55 -1.34
C HIS A 43 -11.15 -8.05 -0.04
N GLU A 44 -10.42 -8.80 0.77
CA GLU A 44 -10.86 -8.99 2.14
C GLU A 44 -10.55 -7.74 2.96
N ALA A 45 -11.54 -7.19 3.66
CA ALA A 45 -11.32 -6.01 4.52
C ALA A 45 -10.21 -6.25 5.56
N SER A 46 -9.99 -7.53 5.95
CA SER A 46 -8.89 -8.00 6.79
C SER A 46 -7.51 -7.83 6.15
N SER A 47 -7.35 -8.09 4.84
CA SER A 47 -6.06 -7.97 4.13
C SER A 47 -5.70 -6.51 3.82
N LEU A 48 -6.69 -5.63 3.70
CA LEU A 48 -6.49 -4.20 3.47
C LEU A 48 -5.91 -3.48 4.70
N MET A 49 -6.21 -3.94 5.91
CA MET A 49 -5.78 -3.25 7.13
C MET A 49 -4.25 -3.21 7.32
N PRO A 50 -3.53 -4.34 7.16
CA PRO A 50 -2.06 -4.36 7.15
C PRO A 50 -1.46 -3.44 6.09
N PHE A 51 -1.96 -3.49 4.85
CA PHE A 51 -1.52 -2.62 3.75
C PHE A 51 -1.67 -1.13 4.09
N VAL A 52 -2.86 -0.70 4.50
CA VAL A 52 -3.12 0.71 4.83
C VAL A 52 -2.25 1.17 6.00
N LYS A 53 -2.04 0.33 7.02
CA LYS A 53 -1.14 0.66 8.14
C LYS A 53 0.32 0.79 7.68
N CYS A 54 0.78 -0.07 6.78
CA CYS A 54 2.13 0.02 6.21
C CYS A 54 2.29 1.32 5.41
N LEU A 55 1.34 1.62 4.53
CA LEU A 55 1.34 2.83 3.71
C LEU A 55 1.36 4.11 4.57
N LEU A 56 0.49 4.19 5.59
CA LEU A 56 0.41 5.36 6.45
C LEU A 56 1.68 5.56 7.29
N ARG A 57 2.39 4.48 7.64
CA ARG A 57 3.70 4.57 8.31
C ARG A 57 4.78 5.09 7.38
N GLU A 58 4.83 4.59 6.15
CA GLU A 58 5.80 5.00 5.14
C GLU A 58 5.63 6.47 4.74
N LEU A 59 4.38 6.95 4.71
CA LEU A 59 4.06 8.37 4.51
C LEU A 59 4.20 9.24 5.77
N GLU A 60 4.68 8.67 6.88
CA GLU A 60 4.82 9.32 8.19
C GLU A 60 3.52 9.96 8.73
N VAL A 61 2.36 9.46 8.30
CA VAL A 61 1.03 9.90 8.76
C VAL A 61 0.72 9.32 10.15
N VAL A 62 1.16 8.08 10.39
CA VAL A 62 1.05 7.40 11.69
C VAL A 62 2.42 6.88 12.13
N LYS A 63 2.65 6.80 13.44
CA LYS A 63 3.90 6.28 14.02
C LYS A 63 3.76 4.80 14.40
#